data_AF-A0A357VCE1-F1
#
_entry.id   AF-A0A357VCE1-F1
#
_cell.length_a   1.000
_cell.length_b   1.000
_cell.length_c   1.000
_cell.angle_alpha   90.00
_cell.angle_beta   90.00
_cell.angle_gamma   90.00
#
_symmetry.space_group_name_H-M   'P 1'
#
loop_
_entity.id
_entity.type
_entity.pdbx_description
1 polymer ?
#
loop_
_entity_poly.entity_id
_entity_poly.type
_entity_poly.pdbx_seq_one_letter_code
_entity_poly.pdbx_strand_id
1 'polypeptide(L)'
;MTVIIHGSNSTKNAKKAAKKNSLPIFKAKMISFSNSEFKITIDGKVKNKKCIIIQSLCNPTNDSIIELFFIINALKKEGATLVNLIIPYFGYARQHKQYLRGECVSFEVLATCFLSLGVKKITTFDVHDNNSIKNFSLPIKNISLLPYLSKKIKPLLFKKFPNFNIVVASPDKGGLARATLFNKALTKNNTRVVFVEKKRNYKKAHDSRAVLINGEVLNKNVLLVDDISTSGGTIINAANICLQNGAKSVSALIIHADLAIGTAKKLQESTLKYIFISDTIEKPIENLKGFNKFTTIPIGNFFEHML
;
A
#
# COMPACT_ATOMS: atom_id res chain seq x y z
N MET A 1 -21.05 -0.26 -21.97
CA MET A 1 -20.46 -1.44 -21.29
C MET A 1 -19.17 -1.03 -20.58
N THR A 2 -18.91 -1.56 -19.38
CA THR A 2 -17.65 -1.37 -18.64
C THR A 2 -16.73 -2.56 -18.85
N VAL A 3 -15.42 -2.32 -18.94
CA VAL A 3 -14.38 -3.35 -19.07
C VAL A 3 -13.20 -3.04 -18.16
N ILE A 4 -12.62 -4.08 -17.57
CA ILE A 4 -11.41 -3.99 -16.77
C ILE A 4 -10.19 -4.25 -17.67
N ILE A 5 -9.17 -3.42 -17.53
CA ILE A 5 -7.86 -3.64 -18.13
C ILE A 5 -6.88 -3.82 -16.98
N HIS A 6 -5.99 -4.80 -17.08
CA HIS A 6 -4.90 -4.94 -16.11
C HIS A 6 -3.56 -4.78 -16.82
N GLY A 7 -2.64 -4.06 -16.18
CA GLY A 7 -1.24 -4.13 -16.56
C GLY A 7 -0.49 -5.17 -15.74
N SER A 8 0.83 -5.12 -15.81
CA SER A 8 1.73 -6.15 -15.30
C SER A 8 1.62 -6.36 -13.78
N ASN A 9 1.44 -5.29 -13.00
CA ASN A 9 1.59 -5.29 -11.55
C ASN A 9 0.30 -5.48 -10.74
N SER A 10 -0.81 -5.88 -11.37
CA SER A 10 -2.09 -6.09 -10.67
C SER A 10 -2.95 -7.18 -11.30
N THR A 11 -2.32 -8.19 -11.91
CA THR A 11 -3.03 -9.24 -12.66
C THR A 11 -3.99 -10.05 -11.79
N LYS A 12 -3.56 -10.48 -10.59
CA LYS A 12 -4.39 -11.34 -9.72
C LYS A 12 -5.58 -10.58 -9.15
N ASN A 13 -5.35 -9.36 -8.68
CA ASN A 13 -6.38 -8.48 -8.15
C ASN A 13 -7.38 -8.08 -9.21
N ALA A 14 -6.93 -7.71 -10.41
CA ALA A 14 -7.82 -7.35 -11.50
C ALA A 14 -8.69 -8.52 -11.96
N LYS A 15 -8.12 -9.74 -12.07
CA LYS A 15 -8.89 -10.95 -12.39
C LYS A 15 -9.95 -11.26 -11.34
N LYS A 16 -9.61 -11.14 -10.06
CA LYS A 16 -10.59 -11.30 -8.96
C LYS A 16 -11.68 -10.24 -9.04
N ALA A 17 -11.32 -8.98 -9.26
CA ALA A 17 -12.25 -7.86 -9.41
C ALA A 17 -13.22 -8.08 -10.58
N ALA A 18 -12.70 -8.50 -11.74
CA ALA A 18 -13.50 -8.81 -12.93
C ALA A 18 -14.50 -9.95 -12.67
N LYS A 19 -14.00 -11.07 -12.10
CA LYS A 19 -14.84 -12.24 -11.78
C LYS A 19 -15.95 -11.88 -10.80
N LYS A 20 -15.65 -11.06 -9.79
CA LYS A 20 -16.62 -10.65 -8.77
C LYS A 20 -17.71 -9.73 -9.27
N ASN A 21 -17.36 -8.81 -10.17
CA ASN A 21 -18.31 -7.85 -10.73
C ASN A 21 -18.94 -8.30 -12.05
N SER A 22 -18.68 -9.55 -12.48
CA SER A 22 -19.12 -10.07 -13.79
C SER A 22 -18.75 -9.15 -14.96
N LEU A 23 -17.58 -8.53 -14.88
CA LEU A 23 -17.07 -7.62 -15.91
C LEU A 23 -16.08 -8.34 -16.84
N PRO A 24 -16.08 -8.04 -18.14
CA PRO A 24 -15.02 -8.51 -19.02
C PRO A 24 -13.67 -7.93 -18.57
N ILE A 25 -12.61 -8.72 -18.78
CA ILE A 25 -11.24 -8.33 -18.49
C ILE A 25 -10.36 -8.51 -19.71
N PHE A 26 -9.56 -7.50 -20.01
CA PHE A 26 -8.54 -7.52 -21.05
C PHE A 26 -7.16 -7.32 -20.41
N LYS A 27 -6.16 -7.98 -20.99
CA LYS A 27 -4.76 -7.83 -20.63
C LYS A 27 -4.11 -6.79 -21.54
N ALA A 28 -3.36 -5.88 -20.95
CA ALA A 28 -2.35 -5.13 -21.68
C ALA A 28 -1.15 -6.06 -21.96
N LYS A 29 -0.98 -6.49 -23.21
CA LYS A 29 0.16 -7.31 -23.61
C LYS A 29 1.38 -6.41 -23.78
N MET A 30 2.38 -6.65 -22.95
CA MET A 30 3.68 -6.00 -23.03
C MET A 30 4.68 -6.88 -23.77
N ILE A 31 5.38 -6.31 -24.74
CA ILE A 31 6.52 -6.93 -25.42
C ILE A 31 7.71 -6.01 -25.22
N SER A 32 8.70 -6.49 -24.46
CA SER A 32 9.96 -5.79 -24.21
C SER A 32 10.96 -6.02 -25.33
N PHE A 33 11.68 -4.97 -25.70
CA PHE A 33 12.80 -5.00 -26.64
C PHE A 33 14.13 -5.10 -25.89
N SER A 34 15.22 -5.35 -26.62
CA SER A 34 16.56 -5.53 -26.04
C SER A 34 17.17 -4.25 -25.45
N ASN A 35 16.61 -3.08 -25.75
CA ASN A 35 17.06 -1.76 -25.31
C ASN A 35 16.25 -1.19 -24.13
N SER A 36 15.59 -2.04 -23.34
CA SER A 36 14.69 -1.69 -22.21
C SER A 36 13.36 -1.00 -22.58
N GLU A 37 13.13 -0.67 -23.85
CA GLU A 37 11.83 -0.21 -24.31
C GLU A 37 10.82 -1.34 -24.36
N PHE A 38 9.54 -1.00 -24.38
CA PHE A 38 8.48 -1.98 -24.59
C PHE A 38 7.32 -1.36 -25.36
N LYS A 39 6.59 -2.20 -26.09
CA LYS A 39 5.31 -1.85 -26.71
C LYS A 39 4.14 -2.48 -25.96
N ILE A 40 3.00 -1.80 -25.98
CA ILE A 40 1.76 -2.25 -25.36
C ILE A 40 0.68 -2.46 -26.43
N THR A 41 -0.07 -3.56 -26.30
CA THR A 41 -1.26 -3.83 -27.12
C THR A 41 -2.39 -4.33 -26.23
N ILE A 42 -3.59 -3.79 -26.41
CA ILE A 42 -4.78 -4.22 -25.68
C ILE A 42 -5.40 -5.44 -26.37
N ASP A 43 -5.62 -6.53 -25.65
CA ASP A 43 -6.10 -7.79 -26.24
C ASP A 43 -7.62 -7.90 -26.38
N GLY A 44 -8.32 -6.78 -26.57
CA GLY A 44 -9.77 -6.78 -26.74
C GLY A 44 -10.31 -5.46 -27.30
N LYS A 45 -11.54 -5.51 -27.85
CA LYS A 45 -12.21 -4.34 -28.44
C LYS A 45 -12.72 -3.40 -27.35
N VAL A 46 -12.26 -2.15 -27.35
CA VAL A 46 -12.60 -1.14 -26.32
C VAL A 46 -13.39 0.07 -26.85
N LYS A 47 -13.63 0.14 -28.17
CA LYS A 47 -14.44 1.19 -28.80
C LYS A 47 -15.80 1.33 -28.11
N ASN A 48 -16.17 2.55 -27.75
CA ASN A 48 -17.42 2.89 -27.06
C ASN A 48 -17.60 2.24 -25.67
N LYS A 49 -16.51 1.81 -25.00
CA LYS A 49 -16.54 1.22 -23.66
C LYS A 49 -15.98 2.16 -22.59
N LYS A 50 -16.51 2.02 -21.37
CA LYS A 50 -15.92 2.58 -20.14
C LYS A 50 -14.81 1.64 -19.67
N CYS A 51 -13.58 2.13 -19.64
CA CYS A 51 -12.40 1.37 -19.31
C CYS A 51 -11.92 1.70 -17.90
N ILE A 52 -11.70 0.67 -17.08
CA ILE A 52 -11.10 0.80 -15.75
C ILE A 52 -9.78 0.04 -15.77
N ILE A 53 -8.68 0.76 -15.64
CA ILE A 53 -7.34 0.16 -15.57
C ILE A 53 -7.01 -0.13 -14.11
N ILE A 54 -6.57 -1.34 -13.79
CA ILE A 54 -6.08 -1.72 -12.47
C ILE A 54 -4.57 -2.00 -12.59
N GLN A 55 -3.75 -1.15 -11.96
CA GLN A 55 -2.28 -1.17 -12.07
C GLN A 55 -1.67 -0.49 -10.85
N SER A 56 -0.93 -1.23 -10.03
CA SER A 56 -0.04 -0.64 -9.01
C SER A 56 1.22 -0.08 -9.66
N LEU A 57 1.69 1.06 -9.15
CA LEU A 57 2.94 1.71 -9.54
C LEU A 57 4.04 1.29 -8.55
N CYS A 58 4.56 0.07 -8.71
CA CYS A 58 5.56 -0.55 -7.83
C CYS A 58 6.81 -1.00 -8.60
N ASN A 59 7.83 -1.49 -7.88
CA ASN A 59 9.10 -1.89 -8.48
C ASN A 59 8.98 -2.92 -9.65
N PRO A 60 9.48 -2.63 -10.87
CA PRO A 60 10.14 -1.38 -11.30
C PRO A 60 9.14 -0.23 -11.50
N THR A 61 9.27 0.81 -10.68
CA THR A 61 8.23 1.86 -10.55
C THR A 61 8.10 2.67 -11.83
N ASN A 62 9.22 3.00 -12.48
CA ASN A 62 9.24 3.82 -13.69
C ASN A 62 8.62 3.07 -14.86
N ASP A 63 8.99 1.82 -15.07
CA ASP A 63 8.42 0.96 -16.11
C ASP A 63 6.91 0.83 -15.92
N SER A 64 6.44 0.69 -14.67
CA SER A 64 5.02 0.62 -14.35
C SER A 64 4.25 1.89 -14.72
N ILE A 65 4.88 3.05 -14.57
CA ILE A 65 4.33 4.36 -14.93
C ILE A 65 4.26 4.49 -16.45
N ILE A 66 5.36 4.19 -17.15
CA ILE A 66 5.41 4.24 -18.62
C ILE A 66 4.43 3.24 -19.23
N GLU A 67 4.32 2.03 -18.65
CA GLU A 67 3.33 1.02 -19.04
C GLU A 67 1.92 1.60 -18.92
N LEU A 68 1.61 2.25 -17.80
CA LEU A 68 0.30 2.83 -17.59
C LEU A 68 -0.01 3.95 -18.58
N PHE A 69 0.97 4.82 -18.88
CA PHE A 69 0.82 5.85 -19.92
C PHE A 69 0.48 5.25 -21.28
N PHE A 70 1.19 4.19 -21.68
CA PHE A 70 0.96 3.53 -22.96
C PHE A 70 -0.39 2.81 -23.01
N ILE A 71 -0.83 2.17 -21.91
CA ILE A 71 -2.18 1.58 -21.81
C ILE A 71 -3.24 2.67 -21.99
N ILE A 72 -3.14 3.79 -21.27
CA ILE A 72 -4.12 4.89 -21.36
C ILE A 72 -4.20 5.40 -22.80
N ASN A 73 -3.05 5.68 -23.42
CA ASN A 73 -3.00 6.17 -24.80
C ASN A 73 -3.63 5.17 -25.78
N ALA A 74 -3.29 3.88 -25.67
CA ALA A 74 -3.85 2.83 -26.53
C ALA A 74 -5.39 2.77 -26.42
N LEU A 75 -5.94 2.82 -25.20
CA LEU A 75 -7.40 2.81 -25.01
C LEU A 75 -8.08 4.04 -25.61
N LYS A 76 -7.46 5.22 -25.50
CA LYS A 76 -7.99 6.45 -26.10
C LYS A 76 -8.00 6.37 -27.63
N LYS A 77 -6.92 5.90 -28.24
CA LYS A 77 -6.82 5.73 -29.70
C LYS A 77 -7.83 4.70 -30.23
N GLU A 78 -8.10 3.65 -29.47
CA GLU A 78 -9.11 2.63 -29.78
C GLU A 78 -10.57 3.07 -29.49
N GLY A 79 -10.79 4.32 -29.10
CA GLY A 79 -12.13 4.90 -28.95
C GLY A 79 -12.84 4.56 -27.64
N ALA A 80 -12.10 4.31 -26.55
CA ALA A 80 -12.70 4.19 -25.22
C ALA A 80 -13.37 5.51 -24.80
N THR A 81 -14.65 5.46 -24.39
CA THR A 81 -15.42 6.65 -23.99
C THR A 81 -14.98 7.24 -22.66
N LEU A 82 -14.42 6.41 -21.78
CA LEU A 82 -13.99 6.79 -20.44
C LEU A 82 -12.79 5.95 -20.04
N VAL A 83 -11.78 6.58 -19.41
CA VAL A 83 -10.64 5.89 -18.82
C VAL A 83 -10.50 6.35 -17.37
N ASN A 84 -10.68 5.41 -16.44
CA ASN A 84 -10.46 5.60 -15.02
C ASN A 84 -9.36 4.67 -14.54
N LEU A 85 -8.64 5.09 -13.50
CA LEU A 85 -7.57 4.29 -12.91
C LEU A 85 -7.99 3.79 -11.52
N ILE A 86 -7.64 2.55 -11.24
CA ILE A 86 -7.48 2.05 -9.88
C ILE A 86 -6.00 1.69 -9.71
N ILE A 87 -5.33 2.40 -8.82
CA ILE A 87 -3.91 2.24 -8.53
C ILE A 87 -3.80 1.75 -7.09
N PRO A 88 -3.78 0.43 -6.83
CA PRO A 88 -3.81 -0.09 -5.46
C PRO A 88 -2.62 0.36 -4.61
N TYR A 89 -1.46 0.54 -5.22
CA TYR A 89 -0.30 1.20 -4.62
C TYR A 89 0.23 2.27 -5.56
N PHE A 90 0.31 3.51 -5.07
CA PHE A 90 0.76 4.67 -5.84
C PHE A 90 2.23 5.00 -5.48
N GLY A 91 3.18 4.44 -6.23
CA GLY A 91 4.59 4.83 -6.14
C GLY A 91 4.80 6.33 -6.34
N TYR A 92 5.82 6.89 -5.70
CA TYR A 92 6.06 8.35 -5.56
C TYR A 92 5.08 9.11 -4.64
N ALA A 93 4.03 8.50 -4.09
CA ALA A 93 3.10 9.19 -3.20
C ALA A 93 3.72 9.75 -1.90
N ARG A 94 4.93 9.30 -1.54
CA ARG A 94 5.71 9.88 -0.43
C ARG A 94 6.34 11.24 -0.78
N GLN A 95 6.47 11.57 -2.07
CA GLN A 95 6.99 12.83 -2.59
C GLN A 95 5.82 13.76 -2.96
N HIS A 96 4.98 14.06 -1.98
CA HIS A 96 3.72 14.80 -2.14
C HIS A 96 3.82 16.29 -1.78
N LYS A 97 5.00 16.75 -1.39
CA LYS A 97 5.34 18.16 -1.15
C LYS A 97 6.85 18.36 -1.26
N GLN A 98 7.28 19.61 -1.34
CA GLN A 98 8.69 19.96 -1.20
C GLN A 98 9.11 19.83 0.26
N TYR A 99 10.12 19.01 0.54
CA TYR A 99 10.79 18.95 1.84
C TYR A 99 12.01 19.87 1.87
N LEU A 100 12.69 20.00 0.72
CA LEU A 100 13.74 20.97 0.47
C LEU A 100 13.36 21.88 -0.69
N ARG A 101 13.84 23.13 -0.65
CA ARG A 101 13.60 24.11 -1.71
C ARG A 101 14.10 23.57 -3.06
N GLY A 102 13.23 23.60 -4.06
CA GLY A 102 13.55 23.15 -5.43
C GLY A 102 13.30 21.67 -5.71
N GLU A 103 12.83 20.89 -4.72
CA GLU A 103 12.44 19.51 -4.95
C GLU A 103 11.21 19.39 -5.86
N CYS A 104 11.18 18.33 -6.67
CA CYS A 104 10.00 17.97 -7.45
C CYS A 104 8.92 17.36 -6.54
N VAL A 105 7.68 17.80 -6.72
CA VAL A 105 6.50 17.12 -6.14
C VAL A 105 6.06 16.01 -7.10
N SER A 106 6.82 14.92 -7.12
CA SER A 106 6.65 13.85 -8.11
C SER A 106 5.24 13.26 -8.13
N PHE A 107 4.54 13.21 -6.99
CA PHE A 107 3.15 12.73 -6.95
C PHE A 107 2.20 13.61 -7.77
N GLU A 108 2.36 14.94 -7.67
CA GLU A 108 1.57 15.92 -8.42
C GLU A 108 1.89 15.90 -9.91
N VAL A 109 3.18 15.73 -10.26
CA VAL A 109 3.61 15.58 -11.65
C VAL A 109 2.92 14.38 -12.29
N LEU A 110 2.95 13.21 -11.64
CA LEU A 110 2.29 12.01 -12.16
C LEU A 110 0.78 12.18 -12.29
N ALA A 111 0.12 12.80 -11.31
CA ALA A 111 -1.32 13.11 -11.39
C ALA A 111 -1.63 14.03 -12.58
N THR A 112 -0.78 15.03 -12.83
CA THR A 112 -0.90 15.95 -13.98
C THR A 112 -0.71 15.22 -15.30
N CYS A 113 0.31 14.35 -15.42
CA CYS A 113 0.50 13.53 -16.61
C CYS A 113 -0.71 12.64 -16.92
N PHE A 114 -1.28 11.97 -15.90
CA PHE A 114 -2.48 11.15 -16.09
C PHE A 114 -3.68 11.99 -16.55
N LEU A 115 -3.85 13.19 -16.00
CA LEU A 115 -4.89 14.13 -16.44
C LEU A 115 -4.70 14.52 -17.91
N SER A 116 -3.48 14.85 -18.32
CA SER A 116 -3.14 15.20 -19.71
C SER A 116 -3.40 14.05 -20.70
N LEU A 117 -3.26 12.80 -20.27
CA LEU A 117 -3.63 11.61 -21.06
C LEU A 117 -5.15 11.34 -21.08
N GLY A 118 -5.94 12.20 -20.45
CA GLY A 118 -7.40 12.16 -20.46
C GLY A 118 -8.01 11.18 -19.46
N VAL A 119 -7.29 10.81 -18.40
CA VAL A 119 -7.84 10.10 -17.24
C VAL A 119 -8.83 11.00 -16.52
N LYS A 120 -9.99 10.45 -16.14
CA LYS A 120 -11.05 11.24 -15.47
C LYS A 120 -11.03 11.18 -13.95
N LYS A 121 -10.62 10.03 -13.40
CA LYS A 121 -10.43 9.87 -11.95
C LYS A 121 -9.44 8.76 -11.66
N ILE A 122 -8.79 8.88 -10.51
CA ILE A 122 -7.97 7.82 -9.91
C ILE A 122 -8.65 7.36 -8.63
N THR A 123 -8.68 6.06 -8.40
CA THR A 123 -8.92 5.50 -7.07
C THR A 123 -7.65 4.82 -6.59
N THR A 124 -7.22 5.11 -5.36
CA THR A 124 -6.02 4.50 -4.76
C THR A 124 -6.32 4.06 -3.33
N PHE A 125 -5.42 3.29 -2.74
CA PHE A 125 -5.58 2.76 -1.38
C PHE A 125 -4.51 3.30 -0.46
N ASP A 126 -4.93 3.70 0.75
CA ASP A 126 -4.10 4.19 1.85
C ASP A 126 -2.87 5.01 1.42
N VAL A 127 -3.10 6.03 0.57
CA VAL A 127 -2.03 6.96 0.16
C VAL A 127 -1.33 7.55 1.37
N HIS A 128 -0.02 7.78 1.24
CA HIS A 128 0.84 8.19 2.35
C HIS A 128 0.33 9.42 3.11
N ASP A 129 -0.10 10.45 2.37
CA ASP A 129 -0.75 11.63 2.94
C ASP A 129 -2.05 11.97 2.18
N ASN A 130 -3.19 11.77 2.85
CA ASN A 130 -4.51 12.01 2.27
C ASN A 130 -4.83 13.50 2.07
N ASN A 131 -4.10 14.41 2.70
CA ASN A 131 -4.33 15.84 2.50
C ASN A 131 -3.73 16.33 1.18
N SER A 132 -2.57 15.81 0.77
CA SER A 132 -1.91 16.18 -0.48
C SER A 132 -2.80 16.09 -1.72
N ILE A 133 -3.58 15.02 -1.85
CA ILE A 133 -4.41 14.75 -3.04
C ILE A 133 -5.57 15.74 -3.22
N LYS A 134 -5.94 16.51 -2.20
CA LYS A 134 -7.04 17.48 -2.27
C LYS A 134 -6.72 18.67 -3.18
N ASN A 135 -5.44 18.94 -3.39
CA ASN A 135 -4.97 20.07 -4.17
C ASN A 135 -4.72 19.74 -5.64
N PHE A 136 -4.87 18.47 -6.03
CA PHE A 136 -4.59 18.05 -7.41
C PHE A 136 -5.79 18.29 -8.32
N SER A 137 -5.52 18.76 -9.53
CA SER A 137 -6.56 18.99 -10.56
C SER A 137 -7.25 17.69 -11.01
N LEU A 138 -6.54 16.56 -10.97
CA LEU A 138 -7.11 15.25 -11.25
C LEU A 138 -7.83 14.72 -9.99
N PRO A 139 -9.14 14.38 -10.05
CA PRO A 139 -9.82 13.80 -8.90
C PRO A 139 -9.21 12.46 -8.48
N ILE A 140 -8.60 12.43 -7.30
CA ILE A 140 -8.07 11.21 -6.68
C ILE A 140 -8.93 10.85 -5.47
N LYS A 141 -9.55 9.67 -5.51
CA LYS A 141 -10.25 9.07 -4.38
C LYS A 141 -9.32 8.10 -3.67
N ASN A 142 -8.88 8.45 -2.47
CA ASN A 142 -8.16 7.52 -1.59
C ASN A 142 -9.16 6.76 -0.72
N ILE A 143 -9.04 5.43 -0.68
CA ILE A 143 -9.90 4.55 0.12
C ILE A 143 -9.03 3.79 1.12
N SER A 144 -9.41 3.78 2.39
CA SER A 144 -8.68 3.01 3.40
C SER A 144 -9.08 1.53 3.39
N LEU A 145 -8.08 0.65 3.30
CA LEU A 145 -8.20 -0.80 3.43
C LEU A 145 -8.22 -1.24 4.89
N LEU A 146 -7.86 -0.37 5.85
CA LEU A 146 -7.75 -0.75 7.26
C LEU A 146 -9.01 -1.39 7.85
N PRO A 147 -10.24 -0.88 7.58
CA PRO A 147 -11.44 -1.56 8.07
C PRO A 147 -11.59 -2.97 7.50
N TYR A 148 -11.33 -3.15 6.20
CA TYR A 148 -11.36 -4.45 5.54
C TYR A 148 -10.29 -5.40 6.11
N LEU A 149 -9.05 -4.93 6.21
CA LEU A 149 -7.93 -5.68 6.77
C LEU A 149 -8.19 -6.08 8.22
N SER A 150 -8.74 -5.17 9.04
CA SER A 150 -9.09 -5.47 10.44
C SER A 150 -10.06 -6.64 10.55
N LYS A 151 -11.13 -6.65 9.71
CA LYS A 151 -12.11 -7.74 9.66
C LYS A 151 -11.48 -9.06 9.22
N LYS A 152 -10.54 -9.02 8.26
CA LYS A 152 -9.86 -10.22 7.74
C LYS A 152 -8.82 -10.79 8.70
N ILE A 153 -8.07 -9.95 9.41
CA ILE A 153 -7.03 -10.43 10.32
C ILE A 153 -7.57 -10.77 11.71
N LYS A 154 -8.71 -10.21 12.13
CA LYS A 154 -9.28 -10.44 13.47
C LYS A 154 -9.37 -11.93 13.85
N PRO A 155 -9.91 -12.84 13.00
CA PRO A 155 -9.92 -14.28 13.31
C PRO A 155 -8.51 -14.88 13.45
N LEU A 156 -7.55 -14.42 12.64
CA LEU A 156 -6.16 -14.86 12.69
C LEU A 156 -5.48 -14.43 13.99
N LEU A 157 -5.77 -13.20 14.44
CA LEU A 157 -5.28 -12.66 15.70
C LEU A 157 -5.85 -13.44 16.89
N PHE A 158 -7.15 -13.75 16.91
CA PHE A 158 -7.74 -14.58 17.97
C PHE A 158 -7.09 -15.97 18.05
N LYS A 159 -6.83 -16.60 16.90
CA LYS A 159 -6.15 -17.91 16.85
C LYS A 159 -4.71 -17.83 17.38
N LYS A 160 -4.00 -16.73 17.13
CA LYS A 160 -2.58 -16.55 17.48
C LYS A 160 -2.37 -15.98 18.90
N PHE A 161 -3.35 -15.26 19.43
CA PHE A 161 -3.30 -14.57 20.71
C PHE A 161 -4.55 -14.88 21.55
N PRO A 162 -4.54 -15.98 22.31
CA PRO A 162 -5.60 -16.30 23.26
C PRO A 162 -5.85 -15.13 24.22
N ASN A 163 -7.12 -14.88 24.58
CA ASN A 163 -7.60 -13.76 25.41
C ASN A 163 -7.50 -12.36 24.78
N PHE A 164 -7.08 -12.24 23.51
CA PHE A 164 -7.08 -10.98 22.75
C PHE A 164 -6.44 -9.78 23.48
N ASN A 165 -5.40 -10.03 24.28
CA ASN A 165 -4.61 -8.97 24.93
C ASN A 165 -3.66 -8.33 23.89
N ILE A 166 -4.25 -7.58 22.96
CA ILE A 166 -3.57 -6.92 21.85
C ILE A 166 -3.71 -5.40 22.01
N VAL A 167 -2.59 -4.69 21.88
CA VAL A 167 -2.57 -3.23 21.75
C VAL A 167 -2.10 -2.85 20.36
N VAL A 168 -2.89 -2.01 19.69
CA VAL A 168 -2.52 -1.44 18.40
C VAL A 168 -1.53 -0.30 18.63
N ALA A 169 -0.47 -0.28 17.83
CA ALA A 169 0.57 0.74 17.89
C ALA A 169 0.92 1.29 16.50
N SER A 170 1.40 2.52 16.48
CA SER A 170 2.01 3.16 15.31
C SER A 170 3.55 3.16 15.43
N PRO A 171 4.30 2.81 14.37
CA PRO A 171 5.76 2.80 14.41
C PRO A 171 6.38 4.21 14.46
N ASP A 172 5.60 5.24 14.16
CA ASP A 172 5.94 6.64 14.38
C ASP A 172 4.69 7.49 14.70
N LYS A 173 4.89 8.77 15.01
CA LYS A 173 3.79 9.71 15.30
C LYS A 173 2.91 10.02 14.08
N GLY A 174 3.46 9.97 12.87
CA GLY A 174 2.73 10.28 11.63
C GLY A 174 1.65 9.24 11.32
N GLY A 175 1.89 7.97 11.66
CA GLY A 175 0.92 6.88 11.50
C GLY A 175 -0.19 6.82 12.57
N LEU A 176 -0.25 7.74 13.53
CA LEU A 176 -1.18 7.64 14.67
C LEU A 176 -2.66 7.62 14.24
N ALA A 177 -3.05 8.47 13.28
CA ALA A 177 -4.42 8.50 12.77
C ALA A 177 -4.81 7.17 12.10
N ARG A 178 -3.86 6.57 11.37
CA ARG A 178 -4.00 5.27 10.70
C ARG A 178 -4.19 4.14 11.70
N ALA A 179 -3.30 4.05 12.68
CA ALA A 179 -3.36 3.04 13.72
C ALA A 179 -4.64 3.19 14.56
N THR A 180 -5.11 4.42 14.80
CA THR A 180 -6.39 4.70 15.47
C THR A 180 -7.58 4.21 14.67
N LEU A 181 -7.63 4.51 13.36
CA LEU A 181 -8.68 4.02 12.46
C LEU A 181 -8.74 2.49 12.46
N PHE A 182 -7.58 1.84 12.37
CA PHE A 182 -7.47 0.39 12.43
C PHE A 182 -7.94 -0.17 13.79
N ASN A 183 -7.52 0.43 14.90
CA ASN A 183 -7.90 0.00 16.25
C ASN A 183 -9.43 0.07 16.46
N LYS A 184 -10.05 1.16 16.01
CA LYS A 184 -11.51 1.33 16.05
C LYS A 184 -12.23 0.23 15.27
N ALA A 185 -11.74 -0.10 14.07
CA ALA A 185 -12.34 -1.15 13.26
C ALA A 185 -12.11 -2.56 13.85
N LEU A 186 -10.94 -2.82 14.42
CA LEU A 186 -10.58 -4.12 15.01
C LEU A 186 -11.37 -4.41 16.29
N THR A 187 -11.37 -3.45 17.22
CA THR A 187 -11.90 -3.63 18.59
C THR A 187 -13.36 -3.22 18.73
N LYS A 188 -13.87 -2.40 17.80
CA LYS A 188 -15.13 -1.63 17.95
C LYS A 188 -15.11 -0.62 19.10
N ASN A 189 -13.95 -0.37 19.71
CA ASN A 189 -13.74 0.56 20.80
C ASN A 189 -12.76 1.67 20.40
N ASN A 190 -12.81 2.81 21.10
CA ASN A 190 -11.97 3.97 20.80
C ASN A 190 -10.79 4.09 21.78
N THR A 191 -10.12 2.97 22.07
CA THR A 191 -9.00 2.95 23.02
C THR A 191 -7.78 3.69 22.46
N ARG A 192 -7.00 4.30 23.35
CA ARG A 192 -5.79 5.04 22.98
C ARG A 192 -4.77 4.10 22.34
N VAL A 193 -4.35 4.46 21.14
CA VAL A 193 -3.29 3.77 20.39
C VAL A 193 -1.92 4.19 20.91
N VAL A 194 -1.01 3.22 20.96
CA VAL A 194 0.40 3.45 21.33
C VAL A 194 1.15 4.01 20.12
N PHE A 195 2.14 4.86 20.32
CA PHE A 195 3.07 5.21 19.23
C PHE A 195 4.49 5.41 19.73
N VAL A 196 5.43 5.18 18.82
CA VAL A 196 6.86 5.39 19.06
C VAL A 196 7.25 6.79 18.59
N GLU A 197 7.86 7.59 19.46
CA GLU A 197 8.33 8.94 19.14
C GLU A 197 9.86 8.99 19.19
N LYS A 198 10.49 9.28 18.05
CA LYS A 198 11.94 9.52 17.97
C LYS A 198 12.21 10.95 18.44
N LYS A 199 12.74 11.14 19.65
CA LYS A 199 13.31 12.44 20.02
C LYS A 199 14.73 12.54 19.45
N ARG A 200 14.96 13.60 18.67
CA ARG A 200 16.30 13.99 18.25
C ARG A 200 16.88 14.83 19.37
N ASN A 201 18.00 14.39 19.95
CA ASN A 201 18.73 15.20 20.92
C ASN A 201 19.63 16.17 20.15
N TYR A 202 19.17 17.41 19.99
CA TYR A 202 19.94 18.45 19.27
C TYR A 202 21.15 18.97 20.08
N LYS A 203 21.34 18.53 21.34
CA LYS A 203 22.40 19.02 22.23
C LYS A 203 23.66 18.14 22.28
N LYS A 204 23.60 16.90 21.75
CA LYS A 204 24.77 16.03 21.63
C LYS A 204 24.90 15.57 20.18
N ALA A 205 25.73 16.26 19.41
CA ALA A 205 26.22 15.71 18.15
C ALA A 205 26.91 14.38 18.49
N HIS A 206 26.38 13.26 18.01
CA HIS A 206 26.87 11.88 18.19
C HIS A 206 26.32 11.00 19.33
N ASP A 207 25.33 11.42 20.12
CA ASP A 207 24.83 10.55 21.21
C ASP A 207 23.30 10.36 21.23
N SER A 208 22.91 9.09 21.13
CA SER A 208 21.62 8.44 21.39
C SER A 208 20.32 9.20 21.07
N ARG A 209 19.63 8.73 20.02
CA ARG A 209 18.20 9.00 19.79
C ARG A 209 17.41 8.46 20.98
N ALA A 210 16.97 9.32 21.90
CA ALA A 210 16.01 8.91 22.92
C ALA A 210 14.68 8.56 22.21
N VAL A 211 14.23 7.31 22.34
CA VAL A 211 12.97 6.89 21.75
C VAL A 211 11.98 6.62 22.88
N LEU A 212 10.87 7.35 22.86
CA LEU A 212 9.81 7.25 23.86
C LEU A 212 8.63 6.47 23.29
N ILE A 213 8.09 5.54 24.09
CA ILE A 213 6.78 4.96 23.83
C ILE A 213 5.73 5.82 24.52
N ASN A 214 4.74 6.28 23.76
CA ASN A 214 3.57 6.96 24.29
C ASN A 214 2.43 5.95 24.42
N GLY A 215 2.17 5.50 25.65
CA GLY A 215 1.14 4.51 26.00
C GLY A 215 1.74 3.24 26.62
N GLU A 216 0.88 2.30 27.04
CA GLU A 216 1.30 1.15 27.85
C GLU A 216 1.37 -0.14 27.02
N VAL A 217 2.57 -0.73 26.97
CA VAL A 217 2.86 -2.00 26.25
C VAL A 217 3.24 -3.16 27.17
N LEU A 218 3.49 -2.90 28.46
CA LEU A 218 3.95 -3.90 29.42
C LEU A 218 3.02 -5.13 29.47
N ASN A 219 3.58 -6.32 29.28
CA ASN A 219 2.89 -7.61 29.25
C ASN A 219 1.77 -7.74 28.18
N LYS A 220 1.73 -6.87 27.17
CA LYS A 220 0.74 -6.90 26.08
C LYS A 220 1.35 -7.41 24.77
N ASN A 221 0.51 -7.95 23.87
CA ASN A 221 0.93 -8.23 22.50
C ASN A 221 0.72 -6.97 21.66
N VAL A 222 1.78 -6.45 21.05
CA VAL A 222 1.69 -5.22 20.25
C VAL A 222 1.47 -5.58 18.78
N LEU A 223 0.50 -4.92 18.14
CA LEU A 223 0.31 -4.95 16.69
C LEU A 223 0.64 -3.58 16.11
N LEU A 224 1.81 -3.47 15.50
CA LEU A 224 2.21 -2.28 14.75
C LEU A 224 1.43 -2.19 13.43
N VAL A 225 0.91 -1.01 13.09
CA VAL A 225 0.15 -0.78 11.85
C VAL A 225 0.81 0.32 11.04
N ASP A 226 1.19 0.02 9.80
CA ASP A 226 1.86 0.96 8.90
C ASP A 226 1.30 0.89 7.47
N ASP A 227 1.39 1.98 6.72
CA ASP A 227 0.97 2.03 5.30
C ASP A 227 1.95 1.27 4.43
N ILE A 228 3.25 1.50 4.61
CA ILE A 228 4.28 0.97 3.71
C ILE A 228 5.51 0.49 4.47
N SER A 229 6.10 -0.60 4.00
CA SER A 229 7.43 -1.00 4.42
C SER A 229 8.33 -1.24 3.22
N THR A 230 9.44 -0.48 3.14
CA THR A 230 10.42 -0.62 2.06
C THR A 230 11.70 -1.32 2.52
N SER A 231 12.38 -0.78 3.54
CA SER A 231 13.63 -1.35 4.10
C SER A 231 13.44 -2.18 5.37
N GLY A 232 12.21 -2.18 5.92
CA GLY A 232 11.88 -2.79 7.22
C GLY A 232 12.49 -2.09 8.44
N GLY A 233 13.34 -1.08 8.27
CA GLY A 233 14.09 -0.48 9.38
C GLY A 233 13.19 0.16 10.44
N THR A 234 12.19 0.94 10.04
CA THR A 234 11.29 1.63 10.97
C THR A 234 10.47 0.64 11.79
N ILE A 235 9.82 -0.33 11.14
CA ILE A 235 8.95 -1.31 11.80
C ILE A 235 9.74 -2.24 12.74
N ILE A 236 10.94 -2.68 12.35
CA ILE A 236 11.82 -3.50 13.20
C ILE A 236 12.29 -2.70 14.42
N ASN A 237 12.71 -1.45 14.21
CA ASN A 237 13.14 -0.60 15.32
C ASN A 237 12.00 -0.35 16.31
N ALA A 238 10.80 -0.03 15.81
CA ALA A 238 9.61 0.13 16.65
C ALA A 238 9.29 -1.15 17.44
N ALA A 239 9.44 -2.33 16.82
CA ALA A 239 9.24 -3.61 17.50
C ALA A 239 10.25 -3.82 18.64
N ASN A 240 11.54 -3.58 18.40
CA ASN A 240 12.57 -3.70 19.43
C ASN A 240 12.29 -2.77 20.63
N ILE A 241 11.89 -1.53 20.37
CA ILE A 241 11.56 -0.57 21.42
C ILE A 241 10.36 -1.06 22.25
N CYS A 242 9.31 -1.57 21.60
CA CYS A 242 8.17 -2.14 22.32
C CYS A 242 8.60 -3.30 23.24
N LEU A 243 9.45 -4.20 22.76
CA LEU A 243 9.97 -5.32 23.56
C LEU A 243 10.83 -4.84 24.74
N GLN A 244 11.70 -3.85 24.53
CA GLN A 244 12.51 -3.24 25.58
C GLN A 244 11.67 -2.58 26.68
N ASN A 245 10.45 -2.16 26.37
CA ASN A 245 9.48 -1.60 27.32
C ASN A 245 8.50 -2.66 27.88
N GLY A 246 8.85 -3.93 27.76
CA GLY A 246 8.11 -5.04 28.38
C GLY A 246 6.94 -5.60 27.57
N ALA A 247 6.83 -5.28 26.26
CA ALA A 247 5.86 -5.97 25.41
C ALA A 247 6.11 -7.49 25.38
N LYS A 248 5.04 -8.27 25.48
CA LYS A 248 5.13 -9.75 25.46
C LYS A 248 5.53 -10.28 24.09
N SER A 249 5.02 -9.66 23.03
CA SER A 249 5.43 -9.92 21.65
C SER A 249 5.02 -8.75 20.75
N VAL A 250 5.64 -8.65 19.57
CA VAL A 250 5.29 -7.63 18.59
C VAL A 250 5.02 -8.28 17.24
N SER A 251 3.95 -7.86 16.59
CA SER A 251 3.57 -8.24 15.23
C SER A 251 3.31 -6.98 14.41
N ALA A 252 3.26 -7.11 13.08
CA ALA A 252 3.02 -5.97 12.20
C ALA A 252 1.90 -6.24 11.20
N LEU A 253 1.13 -5.21 10.87
CA LEU A 253 0.28 -5.12 9.69
C LEU A 253 0.84 -4.01 8.78
N ILE A 254 1.18 -4.37 7.55
CA ILE A 254 1.68 -3.46 6.53
C ILE A 254 0.71 -3.49 5.34
N ILE A 255 0.17 -2.35 4.95
CA ILE A 255 -0.79 -2.31 3.83
C ILE A 255 -0.04 -2.59 2.52
N HIS A 256 0.97 -1.79 2.20
CA HIS A 256 1.79 -1.86 1.00
C HIS A 256 3.16 -2.48 1.29
N ALA A 257 3.34 -3.75 0.95
CA ALA A 257 4.61 -4.44 1.10
C ALA A 257 5.58 -4.09 -0.05
N ASP A 258 6.04 -2.84 -0.13
CA ASP A 258 6.99 -2.35 -1.16
C ASP A 258 8.43 -2.77 -0.84
N LEU A 259 8.64 -4.06 -0.60
CA LEU A 259 9.87 -4.61 -0.03
C LEU A 259 11.03 -4.49 -1.02
N ALA A 260 12.06 -3.72 -0.65
CA ALA A 260 13.33 -3.70 -1.36
C ALA A 260 14.04 -5.08 -1.27
N ILE A 261 15.06 -5.25 -2.12
CA ILE A 261 15.88 -6.47 -2.13
C ILE A 261 16.43 -6.73 -0.72
N GLY A 262 16.29 -7.97 -0.23
CA GLY A 262 16.72 -8.37 1.10
C GLY A 262 15.79 -7.99 2.26
N THR A 263 14.83 -7.07 2.07
CA THR A 263 13.94 -6.63 3.16
C THR A 263 13.09 -7.78 3.71
N ALA A 264 12.58 -8.67 2.86
CA ALA A 264 11.80 -9.82 3.31
C ALA A 264 12.60 -10.73 4.27
N LYS A 265 13.87 -11.01 3.93
CA LYS A 265 14.80 -11.77 4.78
C LYS A 265 15.06 -11.04 6.10
N LYS A 266 15.35 -9.74 6.04
CA LYS A 266 15.56 -8.91 7.23
C LYS A 266 14.35 -8.91 8.17
N LEU A 267 13.14 -8.83 7.62
CA LEU A 267 11.90 -8.91 8.40
C LEU A 267 11.70 -10.30 9.00
N GLN A 268 12.01 -11.36 8.25
CA GLN A 268 11.98 -12.74 8.74
C GLN A 268 12.91 -12.92 9.95
N GLU A 269 14.14 -12.41 9.87
CA GLU A 269 15.17 -12.54 10.92
C GLU A 269 14.94 -11.59 12.11
N SER A 270 14.02 -10.63 11.98
CA SER A 270 13.75 -9.64 13.02
C SER A 270 13.01 -10.20 14.25
N THR A 271 12.82 -9.36 15.26
CA THR A 271 12.05 -9.68 16.48
C THR A 271 10.54 -9.74 16.27
N LEU A 272 10.02 -9.37 15.10
CA LEU A 272 8.60 -9.49 14.78
C LEU A 272 8.16 -10.96 14.83
N LYS A 273 6.99 -11.22 15.43
CA LYS A 273 6.40 -12.55 15.58
C LYS A 273 5.58 -12.95 14.35
N TYR A 274 4.66 -12.08 13.93
CA TYR A 274 3.86 -12.25 12.72
C TYR A 274 3.83 -10.97 11.90
N ILE A 275 3.79 -11.11 10.58
CA ILE A 275 3.77 -9.99 9.62
C ILE A 275 2.60 -10.20 8.67
N PHE A 276 1.53 -9.45 8.89
CA PHE A 276 0.39 -9.39 8.01
C PHE A 276 0.65 -8.36 6.92
N ILE A 277 0.44 -8.74 5.67
CA ILE A 277 0.58 -7.82 4.53
C ILE A 277 -0.64 -7.91 3.63
N SER A 278 -1.00 -6.84 2.94
CA SER A 278 -2.00 -6.93 1.86
C SER A 278 -1.35 -7.29 0.51
N ASP A 279 -2.15 -7.69 -0.48
CA ASP A 279 -1.71 -7.90 -1.86
C ASP A 279 -1.92 -6.69 -2.78
N THR A 280 -1.92 -5.46 -2.25
CA THR A 280 -1.86 -4.24 -3.08
C THR A 280 -0.63 -4.19 -4.00
N ILE A 281 0.44 -4.88 -3.62
CA ILE A 281 1.63 -5.10 -4.46
C ILE A 281 1.83 -6.60 -4.58
N GLU A 282 1.55 -7.17 -5.76
CA GLU A 282 1.49 -8.63 -5.95
C GLU A 282 2.88 -9.29 -5.99
N LYS A 283 3.87 -8.61 -6.60
CA LYS A 283 5.18 -9.19 -6.91
C LYS A 283 5.98 -9.63 -5.67
N PRO A 284 6.11 -8.83 -4.59
CA PRO A 284 6.81 -9.25 -3.39
C PRO A 284 6.23 -10.53 -2.78
N ILE A 285 4.91 -10.74 -2.86
CA ILE A 285 4.23 -11.91 -2.28
C ILE A 285 4.70 -13.22 -2.92
N GLU A 286 4.98 -13.21 -4.22
CA GLU A 286 5.47 -14.41 -4.92
C GLU A 286 6.81 -14.88 -4.36
N ASN A 287 7.64 -13.93 -3.91
CA ASN A 287 8.95 -14.17 -3.32
C ASN A 287 8.88 -14.51 -1.82
N LEU A 288 7.68 -14.55 -1.22
CA LEU A 288 7.52 -14.83 0.21
C LEU A 288 7.32 -16.30 0.58
N LYS A 289 7.28 -17.22 -0.39
CA LYS A 289 6.93 -18.64 -0.17
C LYS A 289 7.83 -19.37 0.85
N GLY A 290 9.04 -18.89 1.13
CA GLY A 290 9.96 -19.46 2.13
C GLY A 290 9.94 -18.78 3.51
N PHE A 291 9.18 -17.71 3.70
CA PHE A 291 9.18 -16.93 4.95
C PHE A 291 7.95 -17.23 5.80
N ASN A 292 8.13 -17.90 6.94
CA ASN A 292 7.03 -18.38 7.79
C ASN A 292 6.36 -17.29 8.66
N LYS A 293 6.95 -16.09 8.78
CA LYS A 293 6.34 -14.98 9.54
C LYS A 293 5.26 -14.24 8.76
N PHE A 294 5.28 -14.34 7.43
CA PHE A 294 4.39 -13.56 6.57
C PHE A 294 3.02 -14.23 6.43
N THR A 295 1.98 -13.42 6.42
CA THR A 295 0.62 -13.83 6.08
C THR A 295 0.00 -12.79 5.18
N THR A 296 -0.22 -13.14 3.92
CA THR A 296 -0.86 -12.26 2.94
C THR A 296 -2.38 -12.26 3.13
N ILE A 297 -2.96 -11.07 3.14
CA ILE A 297 -4.39 -10.81 3.25
C ILE A 297 -4.88 -10.30 1.89
N PRO A 298 -5.57 -11.14 1.10
CA PRO A 298 -6.00 -10.73 -0.23
C PRO A 298 -7.05 -9.62 -0.22
N ILE A 299 -6.87 -8.61 -1.06
CA ILE A 299 -7.78 -7.47 -1.27
C ILE A 299 -8.67 -7.65 -2.50
N GLY A 300 -8.52 -8.74 -3.27
CA GLY A 300 -9.35 -8.99 -4.45
C GLY A 300 -10.87 -8.90 -4.22
N ASN A 301 -11.37 -9.25 -3.03
CA ASN A 301 -12.79 -9.11 -2.68
C ASN A 301 -13.18 -7.67 -2.31
N PHE A 302 -12.22 -6.80 -2.01
CA PHE A 302 -12.47 -5.39 -1.71
C PHE A 302 -13.01 -4.63 -2.93
N PHE A 303 -12.59 -5.04 -4.14
CA PHE A 303 -13.02 -4.44 -5.40
C PHE A 303 -14.51 -4.63 -5.72
N GLU A 304 -15.19 -5.58 -5.08
CA GLU A 304 -16.64 -5.79 -5.23
C GLU A 304 -17.45 -4.56 -4.79
N HIS A 305 -16.91 -3.74 -3.89
CA HIS A 305 -17.59 -2.54 -3.38
C HIS A 305 -17.20 -1.26 -4.14
N MET A 306 -16.49 -1.38 -5.27
CA MET A 306 -15.84 -0.23 -5.93
C MET A 306 -16.16 -0.04 -7.42
N LEU A 307 -16.48 -1.12 -8.14
CA LEU A 307 -16.56 -1.17 -9.60
C LEU A 307 -18.01 -1.20 -10.08
#